data_AF-A0A944GN34-F1
#
_entry.id   AF-A0A944GN34-F1
#
_cell.length_a   1.000
_cell.length_b   1.000
_cell.length_c   1.000
_cell.angle_alpha   90.00
_cell.angle_beta   90.00
_cell.angle_gamma   90.00
#
_symmetry.space_group_name_H-M   'P 1'
#
loop_
_entity.id
_entity.type
_entity.pdbx_description
1 polymer ?
#
loop_
_entity_poly.entity_id
_entity_poly.type
_entity_poly.pdbx_seq_one_letter_code
_entity_poly.pdbx_strand_id
1 'polypeptide(L)' 'MHCLPATRGEEVTDEVMDHPTRSLCWDEAENRKHSIRAILAYLCPKVKENKEIADAAEARMNAVLNKIA' A
#
# COMPACT_ATOMS: atom_id res chain seq x y z
N MET A 1 -16.03 12.18 6.85
CA MET A 1 -15.47 10.89 6.37
C MET A 1 -16.21 10.53 5.10
N HIS A 2 -15.51 9.93 4.13
CA HIS A 2 -16.05 9.47 2.85
C HIS A 2 -15.06 8.48 2.24
N CYS A 3 -15.51 7.31 1.81
CA CYS A 3 -14.64 6.22 1.34
C CYS A 3 -13.98 6.45 -0.03
N LEU A 4 -14.52 7.41 -0.80
CA LEU A 4 -14.10 7.83 -2.15
C LEU A 4 -14.36 6.76 -3.25
N PRO A 5 -14.47 7.15 -4.54
CA PRO A 5 -14.58 8.54 -5.02
C PRO A 5 -15.89 9.19 -4.56
N ALA A 6 -15.90 10.52 -4.47
CA ALA A 6 -17.09 11.31 -4.12
C ALA A 6 -17.56 12.14 -5.33
N THR A 7 -18.87 12.25 -5.52
CA THR A 7 -19.56 13.16 -6.42
C THR A 7 -19.99 14.42 -5.66
N ARG A 8 -19.20 15.49 -5.82
CA ARG A 8 -19.48 16.79 -5.19
C ARG A 8 -20.78 17.39 -5.72
N GLY A 9 -21.55 17.97 -4.82
CA GLY A 9 -22.87 18.55 -5.10
C GLY A 9 -24.03 17.54 -5.08
N GLU A 10 -23.74 16.24 -4.96
CA GLU A 10 -24.76 15.19 -4.79
C GLU A 10 -24.76 14.67 -3.35
N GLU A 11 -23.82 13.81 -2.98
CA GLU A 11 -23.76 13.25 -1.62
C GLU A 11 -22.94 14.09 -0.62
N VAL A 12 -22.13 15.03 -1.11
CA VAL A 12 -21.33 15.92 -0.26
C VAL A 12 -21.13 17.29 -0.92
N THR A 13 -21.23 18.37 -0.15
CA THR A 13 -20.91 19.72 -0.63
C THR A 13 -19.41 19.98 -0.56
N ASP A 14 -18.91 20.92 -1.38
CA ASP A 14 -17.50 21.29 -1.39
C ASP A 14 -17.03 21.77 -0.01
N GLU A 15 -17.82 22.63 0.64
CA GLU A 15 -17.51 23.17 1.96
C GLU A 15 -17.31 22.07 3.01
N VAL A 16 -18.13 21.01 2.98
CA VAL A 16 -18.02 19.91 3.92
C VAL A 16 -16.84 19.01 3.59
N MET A 17 -16.61 18.71 2.31
CA MET A 17 -15.52 17.82 1.87
C MET A 17 -14.14 18.45 2.09
N ASP A 18 -14.02 19.77 1.94
CA ASP A 18 -12.76 20.51 2.06
C ASP A 18 -12.58 21.19 3.43
N HIS A 19 -13.52 20.98 4.37
CA HIS A 19 -13.41 21.58 5.70
C HIS A 19 -12.12 21.13 6.41
N PRO A 20 -11.23 22.05 6.83
CA PRO A 20 -9.84 21.74 7.19
C PRO A 20 -9.69 20.82 8.40
N THR A 21 -10.63 20.86 9.35
CA THR A 21 -10.56 20.07 10.60
C THR A 21 -11.69 19.08 10.81
N ARG A 22 -12.70 19.07 9.92
CA ARG A 22 -13.91 18.23 10.07
C ARG A 22 -13.98 17.16 8.99
N SER A 23 -13.44 17.46 7.81
CA SER A 23 -13.26 16.43 6.78
C SER A 23 -12.03 15.60 7.12
N LEU A 24 -12.22 14.30 7.24
CA LEU A 24 -11.17 13.31 7.47
C LEU A 24 -11.05 12.33 6.29
N CYS A 25 -11.61 12.66 5.12
CA CYS A 25 -11.64 11.75 3.98
C CYS A 25 -10.23 11.42 3.46
N TRP A 26 -9.27 12.36 3.58
CA TRP A 26 -7.88 12.14 3.20
C TRP A 26 -7.13 11.25 4.19
N ASP A 27 -7.30 11.48 5.49
CA ASP A 27 -6.74 10.59 6.53
C ASP A 27 -7.34 9.18 6.44
N GLU A 28 -8.64 9.08 6.17
CA GLU A 28 -9.34 7.82 5.91
C GLU A 28 -8.75 7.08 4.70
N ALA A 29 -8.51 7.80 3.59
CA ALA A 29 -7.88 7.25 2.40
C ALA A 29 -6.44 6.78 2.66
N GLU A 30 -5.63 7.56 3.40
CA GLU A 30 -4.29 7.13 3.79
C GLU A 30 -4.34 5.87 4.67
N ASN A 31 -5.31 5.79 5.59
CA ASN A 31 -5.47 4.63 6.47
C ASN A 31 -5.85 3.33 5.73
N ARG A 32 -6.28 3.40 4.46
CA ARG A 32 -6.38 2.21 3.58
C ARG A 32 -5.02 1.53 3.39
N LYS A 33 -3.94 2.29 3.19
CA LYS A 33 -2.57 1.76 3.09
C LYS A 33 -2.14 1.09 4.40
N HIS A 34 -2.37 1.76 5.54
CA HIS A 34 -1.98 1.25 6.85
C HIS A 34 -2.73 -0.02 7.22
N SER A 35 -4.05 -0.05 7.03
CA SER A 35 -4.88 -1.23 7.28
C SER A 35 -4.50 -2.41 6.41
N ILE A 36 -4.29 -2.21 5.09
CA ILE A 36 -3.84 -3.29 4.19
C ILE A 36 -2.47 -3.82 4.62
N ARG A 37 -1.51 -2.95 4.99
CA ARG A 37 -0.20 -3.40 5.53
C ARG A 37 -0.35 -4.26 6.77
N ALA A 38 -1.23 -3.87 7.69
CA ALA A 38 -1.50 -4.64 8.90
C ALA A 38 -2.14 -6.01 8.58
N ILE A 39 -3.12 -6.04 7.66
CA ILE A 39 -3.76 -7.27 7.19
C ILE A 39 -2.72 -8.22 6.60
N LEU A 40 -1.84 -7.74 5.72
CA LEU A 40 -0.77 -8.54 5.13
C LEU A 40 0.20 -9.05 6.21
N ALA A 41 0.64 -8.20 7.12
CA ALA A 41 1.55 -8.59 8.19
C ALA A 41 0.96 -9.62 9.17
N TYR A 42 -0.37 -9.61 9.35
CA TYR A 42 -1.08 -10.49 10.27
C TYR A 42 -1.47 -11.83 9.62
N LEU A 43 -2.00 -11.81 8.40
CA LEU A 43 -2.56 -13.00 7.74
C LEU A 43 -1.55 -13.74 6.85
N CYS A 44 -0.55 -13.06 6.28
CA CYS A 44 0.40 -13.75 5.42
C CYS A 44 1.37 -14.60 6.24
N PRO A 45 1.72 -15.81 5.78
CA PRO A 45 2.74 -16.62 6.42
C PRO A 45 4.05 -15.85 6.54
N LYS A 46 4.61 -15.82 7.75
CA LYS A 46 5.94 -15.27 7.96
C LYS A 46 6.94 -16.28 7.42
N VAL A 47 7.47 -16.00 6.23
CA VAL A 47 8.55 -16.79 5.66
C VAL A 47 9.81 -16.48 6.48
N LYS A 48 10.44 -17.51 7.05
CA LYS A 48 11.80 -17.34 7.58
C LYS A 48 12.72 -17.14 6.39
N GLU A 49 13.33 -15.97 6.30
CA GLU A 49 14.36 -15.74 5.31
C GLU A 49 15.48 -16.78 5.48
N ASN A 50 15.78 -17.50 4.40
CA ASN A 50 16.97 -18.31 4.30
C ASN A 50 17.97 -17.56 3.44
N LYS A 51 18.96 -16.98 4.12
CA LYS A 51 19.98 -16.15 3.47
C LYS A 51 20.77 -16.93 2.40
N GLU A 52 21.09 -18.19 2.63
CA GLU A 52 21.84 -19.01 1.67
C GLU A 52 21.05 -19.22 0.37
N ILE A 53 19.74 -19.44 0.48
CA ILE A 53 18.85 -19.57 -0.69
C ILE A 53 18.71 -18.23 -1.42
N ALA A 54 18.56 -17.13 -0.67
CA ALA A 54 18.44 -15.79 -1.24
C ALA A 54 19.71 -15.39 -2.01
N ASP A 55 20.88 -15.56 -1.38
CA ASP A 55 22.19 -15.25 -1.97
C ASP A 55 22.44 -16.10 -3.23
N ALA A 56 22.06 -17.39 -3.20
CA ALA A 56 22.17 -18.27 -4.37
C ALA A 56 21.22 -17.87 -5.52
N ALA A 57 19.99 -17.46 -5.21
CA ALA A 57 19.02 -16.99 -6.20
C ALA A 57 19.48 -15.68 -6.85
N GLU A 58 20.02 -14.75 -6.06
CA GLU A 58 20.60 -13.49 -6.53
C GLU A 58 21.82 -13.75 -7.42
N ALA A 59 22.75 -14.60 -6.99
CA ALA A 59 23.93 -14.96 -7.78
C ALA A 59 23.54 -15.57 -9.13
N ARG A 60 22.52 -16.44 -9.16
CA ARG A 60 21.97 -17.00 -10.40
C ARG A 60 21.38 -15.92 -11.30
N MET A 61 20.60 -14.98 -10.74
CA MET A 61 20.01 -13.90 -11.50
C MET A 61 21.07 -12.99 -12.13
N ASN A 62 22.07 -12.58 -11.35
CA ASN A 62 23.19 -11.78 -11.82
C ASN A 62 24.00 -12.49 -12.91
N ALA A 63 24.23 -13.80 -12.75
CA ALA A 63 24.92 -14.60 -13.78
C ALA A 63 24.12 -14.69 -15.10
N VAL A 64 22.78 -14.62 -15.05
CA VAL A 64 21.94 -14.56 -16.26
C VAL A 64 21.99 -13.16 -16.87
N LEU A 65 21.82 -12.11 -16.06
CA LEU A 65 21.84 -10.72 -16.52
C LEU A 65 23.16 -10.35 -17.21
N ASN A 66 24.29 -10.80 -16.65
CA ASN A 66 25.62 -10.57 -17.23
C ASN A 66 25.86 -11.29 -18.57
N LYS A 67 24.99 -12.22 -18.98
CA LYS A 67 25.07 -12.87 -20.30
C LYS A 67 24.26 -12.15 -21.36
N ILE A 68 23.39 -11.22 -20.97
CA ILE A 68 22.49 -10.47 -21.87
C ILE A 68 22.87 -8.98 -21.93
N ALA A 69 23.69 -8.51 -21.00
CA ALA A 69 24.40 -7.23 -21.07
C ALA A 69 25.71 -7.38 -21.85
#